data_AF-A0A357F376-F1
#
_entry.id   AF-A0A357F376-F1
#
_cell.length_a   1.000
_cell.length_b   1.000
_cell.length_c   1.000
_cell.angle_alpha   90.00
_cell.angle_beta   90.00
_cell.angle_gamma   90.00
#
_symmetry.space_group_name_H-M   'P 1'
#
loop_
_entity.id
_entity.type
_entity.pdbx_description
1 polymer ?
#
loop_
_entity_poly.entity_id
_entity_poly.type
_entity_poly.pdbx_seq_one_letter_code
_entity_poly.pdbx_strand_id
1 'polypeptide(L)'
;ALLLLFSGSNLAQDFHLLRSGIMYAAMKHYVGPDPERIHLLLLDPSLVRLDVVHADDLAIGTETTSSIAARKGAFAAINAGFFRLDGSGFAGDASGLLKIDGKILSESTNDRIALGIKNGENATNIFFEHVKTESYFVR
;
A
#
# COMPACT_ATOMS: atom_id res chain seq x y z
N ALA A 1 -12.06 17.59 -5.43
CA ALA A 1 -12.80 16.43 -4.90
C ALA A 1 -13.85 16.92 -3.91
N LEU A 2 -15.08 16.41 -3.98
CA LEU A 2 -16.15 16.65 -3.00
C LEU A 2 -16.18 15.45 -2.06
N LEU A 3 -15.91 15.66 -0.77
CA LEU A 3 -16.06 14.64 0.26
C LEU A 3 -17.50 14.69 0.77
N LEU A 4 -18.35 13.80 0.28
CA LEU A 4 -19.69 13.58 0.84
C LEU A 4 -19.60 12.47 1.88
N LEU A 5 -19.81 12.82 3.15
CA LEU A 5 -19.99 11.87 4.24
C LEU A 5 -21.46 11.45 4.29
N PHE A 6 -21.77 10.28 3.76
CA PHE A 6 -23.04 9.62 4.04
C PHE A 6 -22.91 8.85 5.35
N SER A 7 -23.52 9.40 6.42
CA SER A 7 -23.80 8.65 7.65
C SER A 7 -24.93 7.66 7.36
N GLY A 8 -24.62 6.60 6.64
CA GLY A 8 -25.44 5.40 6.58
C GLY A 8 -25.01 4.50 7.71
N SER A 9 -25.92 4.17 8.61
CA SER A 9 -25.74 3.17 9.67
C SER A 9 -25.60 1.76 9.06
N ASN A 10 -24.47 1.50 8.40
CA ASN A 10 -23.96 0.14 8.34
C ASN A 10 -23.34 -0.10 9.71
N LEU A 11 -24.03 -0.91 10.51
CA LEU A 11 -23.53 -1.45 11.77
C LEU A 11 -22.06 -1.82 11.58
N ALA A 12 -21.23 -1.33 12.50
CA ALA A 12 -19.78 -1.42 12.49
C ALA A 12 -19.30 -2.73 11.83
N GLN A 13 -18.37 -2.62 10.88
CA GLN A 13 -17.60 -3.78 10.40
C GLN A 13 -17.19 -4.58 11.66
N ASP A 14 -17.58 -5.86 11.74
CA ASP A 14 -17.34 -6.76 12.90
C ASP A 14 -15.82 -7.01 13.07
N PHE A 15 -15.13 -5.96 13.49
CA PHE A 15 -13.70 -5.96 13.70
C PHE A 15 -13.41 -6.78 14.93
N HIS A 16 -12.64 -7.85 14.75
CA HIS A 16 -12.07 -8.60 15.85
C HIS A 16 -10.59 -8.27 15.98
N LEU A 17 -10.15 -8.14 17.23
CA LEU A 17 -8.76 -7.91 17.57
C LEU A 17 -7.94 -9.14 17.19
N LEU A 18 -6.92 -8.94 16.34
CA LEU A 18 -5.95 -9.98 16.01
C LEU A 18 -4.69 -9.88 16.87
N ARG A 19 -4.23 -8.64 17.11
CA ARG A 19 -3.07 -8.28 17.92
C ARG A 19 -3.25 -6.83 18.39
N SER A 20 -2.57 -6.42 19.45
CA SER A 20 -2.53 -5.00 19.85
C SER A 20 -2.27 -4.09 18.64
N GLY A 21 -3.17 -3.13 18.40
CA GLY A 21 -3.11 -2.22 17.25
C GLY A 21 -3.50 -2.80 15.89
N ILE A 22 -3.98 -4.05 15.82
CA ILE A 22 -4.38 -4.71 14.57
C ILE A 22 -5.74 -5.38 14.75
N MET A 23 -6.73 -4.89 14.02
CA MET A 23 -8.07 -5.48 13.97
C MET A 23 -8.41 -5.87 12.54
N TYR A 24 -9.22 -6.91 12.38
CA TYR A 24 -9.61 -7.41 11.07
C TYR A 24 -11.12 -7.62 11.00
N ALA A 25 -11.69 -7.32 9.83
CA ALA A 25 -13.07 -7.61 9.49
C ALA A 25 -13.13 -8.14 8.05
N ALA A 26 -14.13 -8.97 7.78
CA ALA A 26 -14.51 -9.33 6.42
C ALA A 26 -15.98 -9.03 6.22
N MET A 27 -16.32 -8.43 5.09
CA MET A 27 -17.70 -8.13 4.75
C MET A 27 -18.04 -8.63 3.36
N LYS A 28 -19.31 -8.95 3.16
CA LYS A 28 -19.89 -9.13 1.83
C LYS A 28 -20.54 -7.82 1.43
N HIS A 29 -20.18 -7.29 0.26
CA HIS A 29 -20.75 -6.06 -0.28
C HIS A 29 -21.33 -6.32 -1.66
N TYR A 30 -22.56 -5.89 -1.90
CA TYR A 30 -23.24 -6.08 -3.17
C TYR A 30 -23.05 -4.81 -4.01
N VAL A 31 -22.14 -4.87 -5.00
CA VAL A 31 -21.95 -3.82 -6.02
C VAL A 31 -22.71 -4.17 -7.31
N GLY A 32 -23.22 -5.40 -7.41
CA GLY A 32 -24.02 -5.94 -8.50
C GLY A 32 -24.83 -7.15 -8.03
N PRO A 33 -25.22 -8.06 -8.95
CA PRO A 33 -26.01 -9.25 -8.58
C PRO A 33 -25.24 -10.20 -7.67
N ASP A 34 -23.91 -10.23 -7.79
CA ASP A 34 -23.03 -11.08 -6.99
C ASP A 34 -22.40 -10.30 -5.83
N PRO A 35 -22.24 -10.93 -4.65
CA PRO A 35 -21.57 -10.32 -3.51
C PRO A 35 -20.05 -10.35 -3.67
N GLU A 36 -19.42 -9.20 -3.48
CA GLU A 36 -17.96 -9.07 -3.34
C GLU A 36 -17.54 -9.33 -1.90
N ARG A 37 -16.44 -10.06 -1.70
CA ARG A 37 -15.84 -10.24 -0.36
C ARG A 37 -14.72 -9.21 -0.18
N ILE A 38 -14.90 -8.34 0.81
CA ILE A 38 -13.93 -7.29 1.16
C ILE A 38 -13.27 -7.67 2.48
N HIS A 39 -11.94 -7.64 2.49
CA HIS A 39 -11.10 -7.86 3.65
C HIS A 39 -10.55 -6.52 4.15
N LEU A 40 -10.70 -6.23 5.44
CA LEU A 40 -10.36 -4.95 6.04
C LEU A 40 -9.41 -5.16 7.20
N LEU A 41 -8.29 -4.43 7.19
CA LEU A 41 -7.33 -4.39 8.29
C LEU A 41 -7.33 -2.97 8.85
N LEU A 42 -7.76 -2.83 10.11
CA LEU A 42 -7.68 -1.57 10.84
C LEU A 42 -6.41 -1.58 11.69
N LEU A 43 -5.64 -0.51 11.57
CA LEU A 43 -4.30 -0.39 12.14
C LEU A 43 -4.22 0.84 13.04
N ASP A 44 -3.67 0.67 14.24
CA ASP A 44 -3.27 1.77 15.10
C ASP A 44 -1.80 2.14 14.81
N PRO A 45 -1.54 3.29 14.15
CA PRO A 45 -0.19 3.69 13.77
C PRO A 45 0.75 3.97 14.95
N SER A 46 0.25 4.09 16.19
CA SER A 46 1.10 4.20 17.39
C SER A 46 1.63 2.85 17.89
N LEU A 47 1.04 1.75 17.42
CA LEU A 47 1.34 0.39 17.87
C LEU A 47 1.91 -0.51 16.77
N VAL A 48 1.85 -0.07 15.51
CA VAL A 48 2.33 -0.84 14.36
C VAL A 48 3.32 -0.04 13.53
N ARG A 49 4.25 -0.77 12.90
CA ARG A 49 5.16 -0.24 11.88
C ARG A 49 4.66 -0.67 10.49
N LEU A 50 4.78 0.21 9.51
CA LEU A 50 4.51 -0.10 8.11
C LEU A 50 5.78 0.03 7.28
N ASP A 51 6.07 -0.97 6.46
CA ASP A 51 7.22 -0.97 5.56
C ASP A 51 6.76 -1.21 4.12
N VAL A 52 7.44 -0.55 3.18
CA VAL A 52 7.30 -0.80 1.75
C VAL A 52 8.45 -1.67 1.32
N VAL A 53 8.16 -2.80 0.66
CA VAL A 53 9.17 -3.79 0.26
C VAL A 53 8.99 -4.09 -1.22
N HIS A 54 10.10 -4.11 -1.96
CA HIS A 54 10.10 -4.57 -3.34
C HIS A 54 10.33 -6.09 -3.42
N ALA A 55 9.81 -6.70 -4.46
CA ALA A 55 10.11 -8.09 -4.83
C ALA A 55 11.62 -8.33 -4.84
N ASP A 56 12.04 -9.43 -4.21
CA ASP A 56 13.44 -9.89 -4.10
C ASP A 56 14.44 -8.87 -3.52
N ASP A 57 13.97 -7.76 -2.93
CA ASP A 57 14.81 -6.61 -2.54
C ASP A 57 15.62 -6.02 -3.72
N LEU A 58 15.15 -6.24 -4.94
CA LEU A 58 15.71 -5.72 -6.19
C LEU A 58 14.91 -4.53 -6.71
N ALA A 59 15.39 -3.84 -7.74
CA ALA A 59 14.62 -2.78 -8.42
C ALA A 59 13.66 -3.32 -9.49
N ILE A 60 13.85 -4.57 -9.91
CA ILE A 60 13.11 -5.26 -10.96
C ILE A 60 12.83 -6.68 -10.46
N GLY A 61 11.67 -7.22 -10.80
CA GLY A 61 11.25 -8.56 -10.40
C GLY A 61 9.84 -8.59 -9.84
N THR A 62 9.23 -9.77 -9.86
CA THR A 62 7.88 -10.00 -9.33
C THR A 62 7.92 -11.11 -8.31
N GLU A 63 7.32 -10.86 -7.15
CA GLU A 63 7.22 -11.81 -6.05
C GLU A 63 5.77 -11.78 -5.53
N THR A 64 5.24 -12.91 -5.08
CA THR A 64 3.90 -12.93 -4.50
C THR A 64 3.91 -12.18 -3.17
N THR A 65 2.81 -11.47 -2.86
CA THR A 65 2.64 -10.78 -1.57
C THR A 65 2.86 -11.72 -0.38
N SER A 66 2.42 -12.97 -0.48
CA SER A 66 2.62 -13.99 0.55
C SER A 66 4.07 -14.39 0.74
N SER A 67 4.85 -14.50 -0.34
CA SER A 67 6.29 -14.77 -0.27
C SER A 67 7.04 -13.61 0.39
N ILE A 68 6.74 -12.36 -0.01
CA ILE A 68 7.33 -11.16 0.61
C ILE A 68 7.01 -11.14 2.11
N ALA A 69 5.74 -11.35 2.47
CA ALA A 69 5.30 -11.34 3.87
C ALA A 69 6.04 -12.39 4.71
N ALA A 70 6.16 -13.62 4.19
CA ALA A 70 6.89 -14.69 4.87
C ALA A 70 8.39 -14.36 5.02
N ARG A 71 9.04 -13.89 3.95
CA ARG A 71 10.47 -13.51 3.94
C ARG A 71 10.79 -12.37 4.90
N LYS A 72 9.87 -11.42 5.06
CA LYS A 72 10.04 -10.26 5.95
C LYS A 72 9.47 -10.47 7.36
N GLY A 73 8.84 -11.61 7.64
CA GLY A 73 8.19 -11.86 8.92
C GLY A 73 7.02 -10.91 9.21
N ALA A 74 6.34 -10.43 8.17
CA ALA A 74 5.23 -9.49 8.31
C ALA A 74 3.99 -10.18 8.89
N PHE A 75 3.26 -9.49 9.78
CA PHE A 75 2.00 -10.00 10.32
C PHE A 75 0.90 -10.07 9.25
N ALA A 76 0.86 -9.06 8.37
CA ALA A 76 -0.04 -8.98 7.23
C ALA A 76 0.63 -8.14 6.14
N ALA A 77 0.21 -8.35 4.88
CA ALA A 77 0.70 -7.58 3.74
C ALA A 77 -0.38 -7.48 2.65
N ILE A 78 -0.32 -6.42 1.86
CA ILE A 78 -1.12 -6.21 0.65
C ILE A 78 -0.19 -5.88 -0.52
N ASN A 79 -0.64 -6.07 -1.76
CA ASN A 79 0.06 -5.49 -2.90
C ASN A 79 -0.04 -3.95 -2.84
N ALA A 80 0.99 -3.26 -3.32
CA ALA A 80 1.06 -1.80 -3.30
C ALA A 80 0.84 -1.20 -4.70
N GLY A 81 1.72 -0.32 -5.15
CA GLY A 81 1.60 0.41 -6.41
C GLY A 81 1.59 -0.46 -7.66
N PHE A 82 1.29 0.18 -8.79
CA PHE A 82 1.32 -0.47 -10.11
C PHE A 82 2.75 -0.82 -10.53
N PHE A 83 2.91 -1.90 -11.28
CA PHE A 83 4.19 -2.37 -11.81
C PHE A 83 4.00 -3.00 -13.19
N ARG A 84 5.09 -3.13 -13.95
CA ARG A 84 5.09 -3.74 -15.27
C ARG A 84 4.94 -5.25 -15.16
N LEU A 85 4.12 -5.84 -16.04
CA LEU A 85 3.91 -7.29 -16.15
C LEU A 85 4.23 -7.81 -17.57
N ASP A 86 5.01 -7.06 -18.34
CA ASP A 86 5.39 -7.49 -19.68
C ASP A 86 6.51 -8.54 -19.64
N GLY A 87 6.75 -9.22 -20.75
CA GLY A 87 7.84 -10.21 -20.88
C GLY A 87 9.23 -9.60 -21.06
N SER A 88 9.42 -8.31 -20.72
CA SER A 88 10.70 -7.63 -20.89
C SER A 88 11.61 -7.86 -19.68
N GLY A 89 12.89 -7.47 -19.82
CA GLY A 89 13.81 -7.40 -18.68
C GLY A 89 13.43 -6.38 -17.59
N PHE A 90 12.33 -5.63 -17.77
CA PHE A 90 11.79 -4.66 -16.81
C PHE A 90 10.49 -5.15 -16.14
N ALA A 91 10.16 -6.43 -16.24
CA ALA A 91 9.05 -7.01 -15.50
C ALA A 91 9.20 -6.75 -13.99
N GLY A 92 8.17 -6.20 -13.35
CA GLY A 92 8.20 -5.80 -11.93
C GLY A 92 8.64 -4.36 -11.68
N ASP A 93 9.14 -3.64 -12.69
CA ASP A 93 9.49 -2.23 -12.55
C ASP A 93 8.26 -1.38 -12.20
N ALA A 94 8.41 -0.45 -11.25
CA ALA A 94 7.32 0.30 -10.68
C ALA A 94 6.80 1.39 -11.64
N SER A 95 5.48 1.53 -11.75
CA SER A 95 4.80 2.50 -12.62
C SER A 95 4.17 3.64 -11.82
N GLY A 96 5.03 4.49 -11.27
CA GLY A 96 4.69 5.61 -10.40
C GLY A 96 5.78 5.85 -9.37
N LEU A 97 5.61 6.85 -8.50
CA LEU A 97 6.60 7.12 -7.47
C LEU A 97 6.77 5.90 -6.56
N LEU A 98 8.00 5.36 -6.52
CA LEU A 98 8.40 4.40 -5.52
C LEU A 98 9.69 4.85 -4.87
N LYS A 99 9.63 5.08 -3.56
CA LYS A 99 10.79 5.39 -2.73
C LYS A 99 10.79 4.49 -1.51
N ILE A 100 11.88 3.78 -1.29
CA ILE A 100 12.06 2.88 -0.13
C ILE A 100 13.34 3.29 0.58
N ASP A 101 13.25 3.56 1.89
CA ASP A 101 14.39 3.91 2.75
C ASP A 101 15.33 4.98 2.16
N GLY A 102 14.73 6.04 1.61
CA GLY A 102 15.47 7.15 1.02
C GLY A 102 15.84 6.97 -0.45
N LYS A 103 15.80 5.74 -0.99
CA LYS A 103 16.17 5.43 -2.38
C LYS A 103 14.96 5.53 -3.30
N ILE A 104 15.05 6.39 -4.31
CA ILE A 104 14.05 6.47 -5.39
C ILE A 104 14.31 5.31 -6.35
N LEU A 105 13.31 4.45 -6.52
CA LEU A 105 13.33 3.32 -7.43
C LEU A 105 12.53 3.61 -8.71
N SER A 106 11.49 4.44 -8.62
CA SER A 106 10.73 4.90 -9.77
C SER A 106 10.19 6.31 -9.54
N GLU A 107 10.10 7.06 -10.64
CA GLU A 107 9.71 8.46 -10.72
C GLU A 107 8.23 8.60 -11.13
N SER A 108 7.54 9.62 -10.62
CA SER A 108 6.16 9.92 -11.00
C SER A 108 6.11 11.13 -11.93
N THR A 109 5.83 10.90 -13.22
CA THR A 109 5.77 11.98 -14.21
C THR A 109 4.34 12.51 -14.45
N ASN A 110 3.32 11.80 -13.96
CA ASN A 110 1.91 12.05 -14.29
C ASN A 110 1.05 12.56 -13.11
N ASP A 111 1.68 13.14 -12.09
CA ASP A 111 0.99 13.77 -10.94
C ASP A 111 -0.04 12.85 -10.24
N ARG A 112 0.30 11.56 -10.13
CA ARG A 112 -0.52 10.57 -9.42
C ARG A 112 -0.42 10.80 -7.90
N ILE A 113 -1.51 10.48 -7.20
CA ILE A 113 -1.50 10.42 -5.74
C ILE A 113 -0.55 9.32 -5.26
N ALA A 114 0.22 9.62 -4.22
CA ALA A 114 1.14 8.72 -3.55
C ALA A 114 0.76 8.59 -2.07
N LEU A 115 1.06 7.42 -1.50
CA LEU A 115 0.99 7.15 -0.06
C LEU A 115 2.39 7.34 0.53
N GLY A 116 2.54 8.30 1.43
CA GLY A 116 3.74 8.50 2.22
C GLY A 116 3.67 7.74 3.54
N ILE A 117 4.74 7.00 3.86
CA ILE A 117 4.91 6.28 5.13
C ILE A 117 6.21 6.76 5.77
N LYS A 118 6.12 7.25 7.00
CA LYS A 118 7.28 7.68 7.79
C LYS A 118 7.21 7.05 9.19
N ASN A 119 8.03 6.05 9.42
CA ASN A 119 8.20 5.42 10.73
C ASN A 119 9.02 6.34 11.64
N GLY A 120 8.38 6.88 12.69
CA GLY A 120 9.04 7.60 13.78
C GLY A 120 9.27 6.71 15.00
N GLU A 121 9.82 7.28 16.07
CA GLU A 121 10.09 6.54 17.31
C GLU A 121 8.84 6.02 18.00
N ASN A 122 7.76 6.81 17.98
CA ASN A 122 6.52 6.51 18.73
C ASN A 122 5.33 6.14 17.85
N ALA A 123 5.42 6.39 16.53
CA ALA A 123 4.31 6.15 15.61
C ALA A 123 4.77 6.13 14.15
N THR A 124 4.01 5.41 13.33
CA THR A 124 4.04 5.49 11.87
C THR A 124 3.14 6.62 11.38
N ASN A 125 3.73 7.63 10.72
CA ASN A 125 2.97 8.69 10.09
C ASN A 125 2.60 8.29 8.66
N ILE A 126 1.34 8.51 8.30
CA ILE A 126 0.77 8.16 7.01
C ILE A 126 0.18 9.43 6.40
N PHE A 127 0.50 9.72 5.15
CA PHE A 127 -0.01 10.90 4.45
C PHE A 127 -0.23 10.61 2.97
N PHE A 128 -1.04 11.43 2.33
CA PHE A 128 -1.34 11.32 0.91
C PHE A 128 -1.02 12.65 0.23
N GLU A 129 -0.34 12.56 -0.92
CA GLU A 129 0.04 13.74 -1.68
C GLU A 129 0.06 13.43 -3.17
N HIS A 130 -0.23 14.43 -4.00
CA HIS A 130 0.06 14.36 -5.42
C HIS A 130 1.55 14.65 -5.62
N VAL A 131 2.29 13.70 -6.19
CA VAL A 131 3.73 13.86 -6.37
C VAL A 131 4.08 13.78 -7.85
N LYS A 132 4.79 14.83 -8.30
CA LYS A 132 5.42 14.89 -9.61
C LYS A 132 6.92 15.07 -9.42
N THR A 133 7.70 14.22 -10.08
CA THR A 133 9.16 14.28 -10.11
C THR A 133 9.63 14.91 -11.41
N GLU A 134 10.65 15.75 -11.33
CA GLU A 134 11.33 16.33 -12.48
C GLU A 134 12.79 15.93 -12.46
N SER A 135 13.25 15.31 -13.54
CA SER A 135 14.62 14.82 -13.67
C SER A 135 15.42 15.80 -14.54
N TYR A 136 16.44 16.41 -13.95
CA TYR A 136 17.33 17.32 -14.65
C TYR A 136 18.54 16.53 -15.15
N PHE A 137 18.64 16.34 -16.46
CA PHE A 137 19.85 15.78 -17.06
C PHE A 137 20.91 16.88 -17.12
N VAL A 138 21.95 16.75 -16.30
CA VAL A 138 23.17 17.55 -16.48
C VAL A 138 23.91 16.95 -17.68
N ARG A 139 24.12 17.77 -18.72
CA ARG A 139 24.91 17.40 -19.91
C ARG A 139 26.40 17.32 -19.60
#